data_AF-A0A8X7BV14-F1
#
_entry.id   AF-A0A8X7BV14-F1
#
_cell.length_a   1.000
_cell.length_b   1.000
_cell.length_c   1.000
_cell.angle_alpha   90.00
_cell.angle_beta   90.00
_cell.angle_gamma   90.00
#
_symmetry.space_group_name_H-M   'P 1'
#
loop_
_entity.id
_entity.type
_entity.pdbx_description
1 polymer ?
#
loop_
_entity_poly.entity_id
_entity_poly.type
_entity_poly.pdbx_seq_one_letter_code
_entity_poly.pdbx_strand_id
1 'polypeptide(L)'
;MFIDLYTISDVNEAFNRKKLRNFDASNLPPCKSELLQQFLRANYTCTIWNNAHLKIPATFQPEKNGWAFENDKYHFKWFEGDQLPSYVSDSFKTQQV
;
A
#
# COMPACT_ATOMS: atom_id res chain seq x y z
N MET A 1 8.89 14.42 8.17
CA MET A 1 7.51 13.89 8.13
C MET A 1 6.83 14.43 6.87
N PHE A 2 5.79 13.79 6.31
CA PHE A 2 5.14 14.21 5.04
C PHE A 2 4.85 15.72 4.93
N ILE A 3 4.51 16.35 6.07
CA ILE A 3 4.25 17.79 6.20
C ILE A 3 5.45 18.66 5.77
N ASP A 4 6.67 18.16 5.92
CA ASP A 4 7.92 18.88 5.58
C ASP A 4 8.19 18.85 4.07
N LEU A 5 7.52 17.95 3.33
CA LEU A 5 7.71 17.72 1.90
C LEU A 5 6.59 18.35 1.03
N TYR A 6 5.50 18.79 1.66
CA TYR A 6 4.34 19.38 0.99
C TYR A 6 4.16 20.85 1.40
N THR A 7 4.08 21.75 0.42
CA THR A 7 3.83 23.17 0.71
C THR A 7 2.34 23.38 1.00
N ILE A 8 1.96 23.47 2.27
CA ILE A 8 0.57 23.64 2.70
C ILE A 8 0.21 25.12 2.69
N SER A 9 -0.79 25.47 1.90
CA SER A 9 -1.44 26.79 1.94
C SER A 9 -2.75 26.76 2.73
N ASP A 10 -3.53 25.69 2.59
CA ASP A 10 -4.76 25.41 3.34
C ASP A 10 -4.88 23.90 3.55
N VAL A 11 -5.28 23.44 4.75
CA VAL A 11 -5.47 22.02 5.05
C VAL A 11 -6.72 21.43 4.36
N ASN A 12 -7.67 22.28 3.97
CA ASN A 12 -8.88 21.87 3.25
C ASN A 12 -8.70 21.89 1.73
N GLU A 13 -7.52 22.23 1.23
CA GLU A 13 -7.25 22.18 -0.20
C GLU A 13 -7.21 20.74 -0.72
N ALA A 14 -7.62 20.56 -1.98
CA ALA A 14 -7.47 19.29 -2.68
C ALA A 14 -5.99 18.93 -2.78
N PHE A 15 -5.67 17.65 -2.56
CA PHE A 15 -4.30 17.18 -2.61
C PHE A 15 -3.73 17.35 -4.03
N ASN A 16 -2.61 18.06 -4.15
CA ASN A 16 -1.99 18.33 -5.44
C ASN A 16 -0.53 17.86 -5.47
N ARG A 17 -0.27 16.80 -6.25
CA ARG A 17 1.08 16.25 -6.46
C ARG A 17 2.11 17.30 -6.92
N LYS A 18 1.70 18.39 -7.59
CA LYS A 18 2.64 19.45 -8.04
C LYS A 18 3.23 20.28 -6.89
N LYS A 19 2.60 20.28 -5.72
CA LYS A 19 3.08 20.99 -4.52
C LYS A 19 4.06 20.17 -3.68
N LEU A 20 4.30 18.92 -4.08
CA LEU A 20 5.30 18.05 -3.49
C LEU A 20 6.67 18.36 -4.09
N ARG A 21 7.66 18.67 -3.25
CA ARG A 21 9.06 18.88 -3.67
C ARG A 21 9.86 17.61 -3.41
N ASN A 22 10.65 17.16 -4.39
CA ASN A 22 11.55 16.01 -4.28
C ASN A 22 10.88 14.77 -3.65
N PHE A 23 9.64 14.49 -4.07
CA PHE A 23 8.81 13.50 -3.42
C PHE A 23 9.07 12.11 -3.96
N ASP A 24 9.64 11.29 -3.11
CA ASP A 24 9.64 9.84 -3.26
C ASP A 24 8.48 9.27 -2.41
N ALA A 25 7.55 8.59 -3.09
CA ALA A 25 6.39 7.97 -2.48
C ALA A 25 6.76 6.91 -1.45
N SER A 26 7.97 6.34 -1.52
CA SER A 26 8.48 5.38 -0.53
C SER A 26 8.65 5.99 0.88
N ASN A 27 8.73 7.33 0.99
CA ASN A 27 8.82 8.05 2.26
C ASN A 27 7.45 8.29 2.90
N LEU A 28 6.34 7.97 2.22
CA LEU A 28 5.03 7.98 2.84
C LEU A 28 4.83 6.73 3.68
N PRO A 29 4.16 6.84 4.84
CA PRO A 29 3.60 5.66 5.47
C PRO A 29 2.61 5.00 4.49
N PRO A 30 2.55 3.66 4.45
CA PRO A 30 1.61 2.96 3.59
C PRO A 30 0.18 3.38 3.94
N CYS A 31 -0.65 3.61 2.93
CA CYS A 31 -2.06 3.86 3.16
C CYS A 31 -2.75 2.58 3.66
N LYS A 32 -4.00 2.69 4.15
CA LYS A 32 -4.75 1.53 4.66
C LYS A 32 -4.84 0.39 3.65
N SER A 33 -5.08 0.68 2.37
CA SER A 33 -5.19 -0.37 1.35
C SER A 33 -3.83 -0.97 1.01
N GLU A 34 -2.77 -0.17 0.95
CA GLU A 34 -1.40 -0.67 0.76
C GLU A 34 -0.95 -1.58 1.92
N LEU A 35 -1.19 -1.15 3.16
CA LEU A 35 -0.90 -1.94 4.35
C LEU A 35 -1.65 -3.27 4.35
N LEU A 36 -2.93 -3.27 3.95
CA LEU A 36 -3.72 -4.49 3.80
C LEU A 36 -3.09 -5.44 2.78
N GLN A 37 -2.69 -4.94 1.61
CA GLN A 37 -2.06 -5.77 0.58
C GLN A 37 -0.70 -6.33 1.04
N GLN A 38 0.08 -5.55 1.80
CA GLN A 38 1.32 -6.04 2.42
C GLN A 38 1.05 -7.18 3.40
N PHE A 39 0.06 -7.03 4.28
CA PHE A 39 -0.32 -8.07 5.24
C PHE A 39 -0.79 -9.35 4.55
N LEU A 40 -1.60 -9.23 3.50
CA LEU A 40 -2.05 -10.35 2.69
C LEU A 40 -0.87 -11.12 2.06
N ARG A 41 0.09 -10.41 1.45
CA ARG A 41 1.30 -11.04 0.88
C ARG A 41 2.14 -11.74 1.92
N ALA A 42 2.36 -11.11 3.07
CA ALA A 42 3.13 -11.68 4.17
C ALA A 42 2.48 -12.96 4.69
N ASN A 43 1.18 -12.94 4.97
CA ASN A 43 0.43 -14.11 5.44
C ASN A 43 0.42 -15.26 4.44
N TYR A 44 0.28 -14.96 3.16
CA TYR A 44 0.36 -15.97 2.10
C TYR A 44 1.72 -16.65 2.06
N THR A 45 2.79 -15.85 2.10
CA THR A 45 4.17 -16.34 2.13
C THR A 45 4.39 -17.23 3.36
N CYS A 46 3.98 -16.78 4.54
CA CYS A 46 4.06 -17.56 5.78
C CYS A 46 3.29 -18.89 5.66
N THR A 47 2.11 -18.90 5.03
CA THR A 47 1.31 -20.11 4.84
C THR A 47 2.04 -21.11 3.95
N ILE A 48 2.69 -20.67 2.86
CA ILE A 48 3.51 -21.56 2.02
C ILE A 48 4.64 -22.19 2.84
N TRP A 49 5.37 -21.39 3.62
CA TRP A 49 6.47 -21.89 4.45
C TRP A 49 6.01 -22.87 5.53
N ASN A 50 4.91 -22.57 6.22
CA ASN A 50 4.33 -23.46 7.23
C ASN A 50 3.90 -24.82 6.62
N ASN A 51 3.53 -24.83 5.34
CA ASN A 51 3.09 -26.02 4.62
C ASN A 51 4.16 -26.60 3.69
N ALA A 52 5.42 -26.14 3.77
CA ALA A 52 6.50 -26.55 2.85
C ALA A 52 6.81 -28.06 2.88
N HIS A 53 6.38 -28.76 3.94
CA HIS A 53 6.50 -30.20 4.08
C HIS A 53 5.43 -30.99 3.28
N LEU A 54 4.40 -30.32 2.76
CA LEU A 54 3.34 -30.93 1.96
C LEU A 54 3.71 -30.90 0.47
N LYS A 55 3.18 -31.86 -0.31
CA LYS A 55 3.35 -31.90 -1.78
C LYS A 55 2.82 -30.63 -2.47
N ILE A 56 1.76 -30.03 -1.91
CA ILE A 56 1.16 -28.79 -2.40
C ILE A 56 1.13 -27.80 -1.23
N PRO A 57 2.14 -26.91 -1.11
CA PRO A 57 2.26 -26.01 0.03
C PRO A 57 1.35 -24.77 -0.05
N ALA A 58 0.88 -24.41 -1.24
CA ALA A 58 0.00 -23.26 -1.44
C ALA A 58 -1.46 -23.61 -1.12
N THR A 59 -1.95 -23.18 0.05
CA THR A 59 -3.34 -23.37 0.47
C THR A 59 -4.30 -22.33 -0.12
N PHE A 60 -3.80 -21.13 -0.42
CA PHE A 60 -4.61 -20.00 -0.91
C PHE A 60 -4.21 -19.59 -2.33
N GLN A 61 -5.11 -18.88 -3.01
CA GLN A 61 -4.82 -18.29 -4.32
C GLN A 61 -4.03 -16.98 -4.14
N PRO A 62 -2.92 -16.78 -4.87
CA PRO A 62 -2.10 -15.57 -4.76
C PRO A 62 -2.90 -14.29 -5.09
N GLU A 63 -3.84 -14.34 -6.03
CA GLU A 63 -4.66 -13.20 -6.47
C GLU A 63 -5.56 -12.63 -5.37
N LYS A 64 -5.93 -13.47 -4.39
CA LYS A 64 -6.69 -13.07 -3.19
C LYS A 64 -5.79 -12.66 -2.04
N ASN A 65 -4.46 -12.72 -2.23
CA ASN A 65 -3.47 -12.49 -1.19
C ASN A 65 -2.40 -11.48 -1.62
N GLY A 66 -2.82 -10.42 -2.31
CA GLY A 66 -1.98 -9.28 -2.65
C GLY A 66 -1.01 -9.49 -3.80
N TRP A 67 -1.32 -10.43 -4.67
CA TRP A 67 -0.68 -10.60 -5.97
C TRP A 67 -1.66 -10.31 -7.10
N ALA A 68 -1.15 -9.92 -8.26
CA ALA A 68 -1.88 -9.81 -9.51
C ALA A 68 -1.17 -10.66 -10.56
N PHE A 69 -1.93 -11.36 -11.40
CA PHE A 69 -1.40 -12.15 -12.50
C PHE A 69 -1.58 -11.38 -13.81
N GLU A 70 -0.48 -10.90 -14.36
CA GLU A 70 -0.44 -10.07 -15.58
C GLU A 70 0.77 -10.48 -16.42
N ASN A 71 0.63 -10.56 -17.74
CA ASN A 71 1.72 -10.93 -18.66
C ASN A 71 2.45 -12.24 -18.27
N ASP A 72 1.67 -13.26 -17.91
CA ASP A 72 2.14 -14.58 -17.46
C ASP A 72 3.06 -14.55 -16.22
N LYS A 73 2.99 -13.48 -15.42
CA LYS A 73 3.81 -13.31 -14.22
C LYS A 73 2.99 -12.77 -13.07
N TYR A 74 3.41 -13.14 -11.86
CA TYR A 74 2.88 -12.56 -10.65
C TYR A 74 3.62 -11.28 -10.28
N HIS A 75 2.85 -10.22 -10.06
CA HIS A 75 3.32 -8.94 -9.58
C HIS A 75 2.64 -8.60 -8.25
N PHE A 76 3.26 -7.74 -7.45
CA PHE A 76 2.62 -7.25 -6.24
C PHE A 76 1.42 -6.37 -6.59
N LYS A 77 0.27 -6.70 -6.00
CA LYS A 77 -0.87 -5.80 -5.97
C LYS A 77 -0.61 -4.77 -4.88
N TRP A 78 -0.05 -3.62 -5.24
CA TRP A 78 0.43 -2.64 -4.25
C TRP A 78 -0.70 -2.08 -3.39
N PHE A 79 -1.84 -1.74 -3.98
CA PHE A 79 -3.02 -1.22 -3.29
C PHE A 79 -4.28 -1.50 -4.12
N GLU A 80 -5.44 -1.26 -3.51
CA GLU A 80 -6.74 -1.22 -4.19
C GLU A 80 -7.36 0.16 -3.94
N GLY A 81 -8.00 0.72 -4.98
CA GLY A 81 -8.59 2.05 -4.94
C GLY A 81 -7.55 3.16 -5.08
N ASP A 82 -7.86 4.34 -4.53
CA ASP A 82 -6.99 5.51 -4.64
C ASP A 82 -5.81 5.44 -3.67
N GLN A 83 -4.60 5.63 -4.20
CA GLN A 83 -3.37 5.65 -3.41
C GLN A 83 -3.22 6.94 -2.57
N LEU A 84 -3.82 8.02 -3.05
CA LEU A 84 -3.61 9.35 -2.49
C LEU A 84 -4.88 9.89 -1.83
N PRO A 85 -4.71 10.71 -0.79
CA PRO A 85 -5.83 11.42 -0.20
C PRO A 85 -6.46 12.40 -1.20
N SER A 86 -7.75 12.63 -1.06
CA SER A 86 -8.47 13.63 -1.84
C SER A 86 -8.12 15.05 -1.38
N TYR A 87 -7.93 15.24 -0.07
CA TYR A 87 -7.60 16.54 0.55
C TYR A 87 -6.36 16.44 1.44
N VAL A 88 -5.66 17.56 1.62
CA VAL A 88 -4.47 17.60 2.49
C VAL A 88 -4.81 17.14 3.92
N SER A 89 -5.98 17.52 4.44
CA SER A 89 -6.46 17.13 5.77
C SER A 89 -6.56 15.63 6.01
N ASP A 90 -6.80 14.84 4.96
CA ASP A 90 -6.91 13.37 5.08
C ASP A 90 -5.56 12.72 5.42
N SER A 91 -4.45 13.41 5.14
CA SER A 91 -3.10 12.98 5.48
C SER A 91 -2.77 13.11 6.98
N PHE A 92 -3.53 13.95 7.71
CA PHE A 92 -3.34 14.15 9.16
C PHE A 92 -4.18 13.20 10.01
N LYS A 93 -5.27 12.66 9.46
CA LYS A 93 -6.19 11.78 10.19
C LYS A 93 -5.60 10.40 10.49
N THR A 94 -4.50 10.03 9.84
CA THR A 94 -3.87 8.70 9.97
C THR A 94 -2.99 8.54 11.21
N GLN A 95 -2.77 9.61 12.01
CA GLN A 95 -1.89 9.59 13.19
C GLN A 95 -2.59 9.34 14.53
N GLN A 96 -3.90 9.08 14.56
CA GLN A 96 -4.59 8.71 15.80
C GLN A 96 -4.77 7.20 15.87
N VAL A 97 -3.76 6.52 16.43
CA VAL A 97 -3.88 5.20 17.06
C VAL A 97 -3.43 5.34 18.50
#